data_AF-A0AAV5GAY3-F1
#
_entry.id   AF-A0AAV5GAY3-F1
#
_cell.length_a   1.000
_cell.length_b   1.000
_cell.length_c   1.000
_cell.angle_alpha   90.00
_cell.angle_beta   90.00
_cell.angle_gamma   90.00
#
_symmetry.space_group_name_H-M   'P 1'
#
loop_
_entity.id
_entity.type
_entity.pdbx_description
1 polymer ?
#
loop_
_entity_poly.entity_id
_entity_poly.type
_entity_poly.pdbx_seq_one_letter_code
_entity_poly.pdbx_strand_id
1 'polypeptide(L)'
;MLLSNDEFLTRLEALLTAQKDHGTVFITQKRHTYQPEASTSAAGAAAGADVEMSDAGAAGADEEADREWPLLVRATEGNGKDKGKKVNISTVVQPADADAFITSYSTLLRASFAASLRPKRKKADQQRARALRAAKRTVARLQRRAQQQAADGGGGDDVPDVETLVQKELAKKQGSEVKSAATSGGAGGTFRPRLPKVVGPRRGAGVEKRRKTVRRREKAVERFKAGKKRAAAAQ
;
A
#
# COMPACT_ATOMS: atom_id res chain seq x y z
N MET A 1 17.52 22.74 12.83
CA MET A 1 17.50 23.75 13.90
C MET A 1 16.76 23.16 15.08
N LEU A 2 17.32 23.23 16.29
CA LEU A 2 16.63 22.83 17.52
C LEU A 2 15.69 23.97 17.92
N LEU A 3 14.41 23.67 18.13
CA LEU A 3 13.35 24.63 18.46
C LEU A 3 12.64 24.20 19.74
N SER A 4 11.93 25.14 20.37
CA SER A 4 10.99 24.82 21.44
C SER A 4 9.76 24.05 20.91
N ASN A 5 9.00 23.43 21.80
CA ASN A 5 7.85 22.60 21.42
C ASN A 5 6.78 23.38 20.63
N ASP A 6 6.44 24.59 21.07
CA ASP A 6 5.40 25.42 20.42
C ASP A 6 5.88 26.00 19.09
N GLU A 7 7.14 26.43 19.01
CA GLU A 7 7.76 26.88 17.77
C GLU A 7 7.89 25.74 16.75
N PHE A 8 8.10 24.51 17.22
CA PHE A 8 8.13 23.35 16.36
C PHE A 8 6.75 23.08 15.73
N LEU A 9 5.67 23.16 16.51
CA LEU A 9 4.31 22.93 16.03
C LEU A 9 3.87 24.01 15.03
N THR A 10 4.15 25.28 15.31
CA THR A 10 3.83 26.39 14.40
C THR A 10 4.61 26.30 13.09
N ARG A 11 5.91 25.96 13.14
CA ARG A 11 6.69 25.73 11.91
C ARG A 11 6.24 24.48 11.17
N LEU A 12 5.83 23.42 11.88
CA LEU A 12 5.29 22.22 11.24
C LEU A 12 3.99 22.52 10.49
N GLU A 13 3.11 23.34 11.05
CA GLU A 13 1.90 23.81 10.37
C GLU A 13 2.24 24.62 9.11
N ALA A 14 3.21 25.53 9.20
CA ALA A 14 3.70 26.30 8.04
C ALA A 14 4.24 25.37 6.93
N LEU A 15 4.98 24.31 7.29
CA LEU A 15 5.49 23.33 6.33
C LEU A 15 4.35 22.52 5.68
N LEU A 16 3.38 22.07 6.47
CA LEU A 16 2.24 21.31 5.97
C LEU A 16 1.33 22.15 5.07
N THR A 17 1.21 23.45 5.35
CA THR A 17 0.44 24.37 4.51
C THR A 17 1.17 24.73 3.22
N ALA A 18 2.50 24.88 3.25
CA ALA A 18 3.31 25.11 2.06
C ALA A 18 3.31 23.92 1.09
N GLN A 19 3.26 22.68 1.60
CA GLN A 19 3.31 21.46 0.78
C GLN A 19 1.94 20.82 0.50
N LYS A 20 0.85 21.61 0.50
CA LYS A 20 -0.52 21.09 0.26
C LYS A 20 -0.71 20.49 -1.13
N ASP A 21 -0.12 21.10 -2.16
CA ASP A 21 -0.34 20.70 -3.56
C ASP A 21 0.69 19.66 -4.02
N HIS A 22 1.98 19.94 -3.77
CA HIS A 22 3.10 19.12 -4.21
C HIS A 22 4.21 19.11 -3.16
N GLY A 23 4.53 17.92 -2.65
CA GLY A 23 5.61 17.74 -1.69
C GLY A 23 5.38 16.53 -0.80
N THR A 24 6.45 16.13 -0.12
CA THR A 24 6.39 15.08 0.90
C THR A 24 7.09 15.63 2.12
N VAL A 25 6.39 15.73 3.24
CA VAL A 25 7.00 16.08 4.53
C VAL A 25 7.38 14.78 5.24
N PHE A 26 8.65 14.63 5.59
CA PHE A 26 9.15 13.49 6.37
C PHE A 26 9.21 13.87 7.84
N ILE A 27 8.51 13.12 8.68
CA ILE A 27 8.60 13.25 10.13
C ILE A 27 9.26 11.98 10.67
N THR A 28 10.29 12.15 11.48
CA THR A 28 11.01 11.06 12.13
C THR A 28 11.01 11.27 13.63
N GLN A 29 10.64 10.24 14.38
CA GLN A 29 10.67 10.21 15.83
C GLN A 29 11.70 9.18 16.26
N LYS A 30 12.67 9.58 17.08
CA LYS A 30 13.70 8.69 17.63
C LYS A 30 13.86 8.95 19.13
N ARG A 31 14.14 7.90 19.90
CA ARG A 31 14.56 8.02 21.29
C ARG A 31 15.89 8.78 21.32
N HIS A 32 15.96 9.85 22.10
CA HIS A 32 17.16 10.65 22.25
C HIS A 32 18.01 10.05 23.36
N THR A 33 19.02 9.26 22.98
CA THR A 33 19.94 8.59 23.91
C THR A 33 21.28 9.32 24.05
N TYR A 34 21.45 10.48 23.41
CA TYR A 34 22.72 11.20 23.41
C TYR A 34 22.83 12.04 24.69
N GLN A 35 23.70 11.61 25.62
CA GLN A 35 24.16 12.44 26.74
C GLN A 35 25.11 13.52 26.19
N PRO A 36 24.88 14.83 26.43
CA PRO A 36 25.85 15.86 26.12
C PRO A 36 27.07 15.90 27.06
N GLU A 37 27.06 15.17 28.18
CA GLU A 37 28.09 15.28 29.23
C GLU A 37 29.25 14.26 29.15
N ALA A 38 29.28 13.37 28.15
CA ALA A 38 30.26 12.26 28.10
C ALA A 38 31.23 12.33 26.91
N SER A 39 31.46 13.49 26.31
CA SER A 39 32.46 13.63 25.23
C SER A 39 33.35 14.87 25.31
N THR A 40 33.26 15.66 26.39
CA THR A 40 34.23 16.75 26.68
C THR A 40 34.55 16.88 28.18
N SER A 41 34.79 15.75 28.86
CA SER A 41 35.53 15.74 30.13
C SER A 41 36.64 14.67 30.10
N ALA A 42 37.34 14.58 28.97
CA ALA A 42 38.69 14.02 28.89
C ALA A 42 39.74 15.10 29.23
N ALA A 43 39.59 15.76 30.37
CA ALA A 43 40.57 16.69 30.93
C ALA A 43 40.55 16.56 32.45
N GLY A 44 41.04 15.42 32.93
CA GLY A 44 41.11 15.07 34.34
C GLY A 44 41.66 13.66 34.54
N ALA A 45 42.72 13.32 33.81
CA ALA A 45 43.48 12.10 34.04
C ALA A 45 44.22 12.23 35.39
N ALA A 46 43.58 11.82 36.47
CA ALA A 46 44.30 11.26 37.61
C ALA A 46 44.46 9.76 37.34
N ALA A 47 45.71 9.32 37.33
CA ALA A 47 46.15 8.01 36.92
C ALA A 47 45.51 6.86 37.75
N GLY A 48 45.15 5.77 37.05
CA GLY A 48 45.18 4.43 37.62
C GLY A 48 43.91 3.90 38.29
N ALA A 49 42.75 3.96 37.63
CA ALA A 49 41.61 3.11 38.00
C ALA A 49 41.23 2.21 36.83
N ASP A 50 41.37 0.91 37.07
CA ASP A 50 40.94 -0.20 36.23
C ASP A 50 39.46 -0.04 35.85
N VAL A 51 39.13 -0.19 34.56
CA VAL A 51 37.76 -0.14 34.09
C VAL A 51 37.13 -1.49 34.41
N GLU A 52 36.56 -1.61 35.61
CA GLU A 52 35.75 -2.78 35.96
C GLU A 52 34.51 -2.82 35.06
N MET A 53 34.52 -3.77 34.11
CA MET A 53 33.32 -4.28 33.48
C MET A 53 32.55 -5.06 34.53
N SER A 54 31.60 -4.41 35.22
CA SER A 54 30.67 -5.11 36.11
C SER A 54 29.81 -6.07 35.30
N ASP A 55 29.94 -7.35 35.63
CA ASP A 55 29.30 -8.50 35.02
C ASP A 55 27.78 -8.39 34.98
N ALA A 56 27.22 -8.94 33.90
CA ALA A 56 25.79 -8.97 33.62
C ALA A 56 25.07 -9.92 34.58
N GLY A 57 24.75 -9.45 35.79
CA GLY A 57 24.03 -10.27 36.75
C GLY A 57 23.61 -9.53 38.01
N ALA A 58 22.31 -9.25 38.10
CA ALA A 58 21.54 -9.19 39.35
C ALA A 58 21.41 -7.88 40.16
N ALA A 59 21.84 -6.70 39.70
CA ALA A 59 21.56 -5.45 40.46
C ALA A 59 21.25 -4.17 39.64
N GLY A 60 21.23 -4.22 38.30
CA GLY A 60 21.06 -3.02 37.44
C GLY A 60 19.79 -3.00 36.57
N ALA A 61 18.93 -4.02 36.65
CA ALA A 61 17.78 -4.15 35.76
C ALA A 61 16.60 -3.24 36.12
N ASP A 62 16.48 -2.86 37.40
CA ASP A 62 15.35 -2.06 37.88
C ASP A 62 15.57 -0.55 37.63
N GLU A 63 16.80 -0.03 37.76
CA GLU A 63 17.08 1.40 37.53
C GLU A 63 17.18 1.79 36.03
N GLU A 64 17.46 0.84 35.15
CA GLU A 64 17.37 1.08 33.69
C GLU A 64 15.93 1.13 33.17
N ALA A 65 14.99 0.48 33.88
CA ALA A 65 13.56 0.49 33.55
C ALA A 65 12.89 1.82 33.90
N ASP A 66 13.35 2.49 34.96
CA ASP A 66 12.84 3.80 35.41
C ASP A 66 13.50 4.99 34.70
N ARG A 67 14.51 4.74 33.87
CA ARG A 67 15.18 5.81 33.14
C ARG A 67 14.27 6.32 32.03
N GLU A 68 13.71 7.51 32.22
CA GLU A 68 12.90 8.18 31.20
C GLU A 68 13.80 8.81 30.13
N TRP A 69 13.46 8.61 28.85
CA TRP A 69 14.28 9.10 27.74
C TRP A 69 13.54 10.17 26.94
N PRO A 70 14.18 11.32 26.68
CA PRO A 70 13.58 12.33 25.85
C PRO A 70 13.41 11.82 24.41
N LEU A 71 12.43 12.38 23.70
CA LEU A 71 12.12 12.03 22.32
C LEU A 71 12.63 13.13 21.38
N LEU A 72 13.42 12.75 20.38
CA LEU A 72 13.82 13.64 19.30
C LEU A 72 12.86 13.51 18.13
N VAL A 73 12.09 14.57 17.89
CA VAL A 73 11.21 14.69 16.73
C VAL A 73 11.90 15.58 15.70
N ARG A 74 12.05 15.09 14.47
CA ARG A 74 12.56 15.86 13.34
C ARG A 74 11.54 15.87 12.23
N ALA A 75 11.25 17.04 11.69
CA ALA A 75 10.49 17.18 10.46
C ALA A 75 11.37 17.83 9.40
N THR A 76 11.35 17.24 8.21
CA THR A 76 12.13 17.69 7.07
C THR A 76 11.26 17.71 5.83
N GLU A 77 11.37 18.77 5.06
CA GLU A 77 10.82 18.77 3.71
C GLU A 77 11.57 17.74 2.85
N GLY A 78 10.81 16.96 2.09
CA GLY A 78 11.34 16.12 1.03
C GLY A 78 11.97 16.98 -0.04
N ASN A 79 12.85 16.38 -0.85
CA ASN A 79 13.53 17.08 -1.93
C ASN A 79 12.50 17.62 -2.95
N GLY A 80 12.06 18.86 -2.74
CA GLY A 80 11.36 19.65 -3.75
C GLY A 80 12.32 20.07 -4.87
N LYS A 81 11.78 20.78 -5.87
CA LYS A 81 12.55 21.28 -7.03
C LYS A 81 13.86 21.98 -6.66
N ASP A 82 13.92 22.60 -5.48
CA ASP A 82 15.08 23.34 -4.97
C ASP A 82 15.82 22.55 -3.89
N LYS A 83 16.82 21.75 -4.31
CA LYS A 83 17.67 20.94 -3.41
C LYS A 83 18.48 21.73 -2.38
N GLY A 84 18.53 23.07 -2.51
CA GLY A 84 19.32 23.95 -1.63
C GLY A 84 18.60 24.50 -0.40
N LYS A 85 17.25 24.45 -0.35
CA LYS A 85 16.45 25.04 0.75
C LYS A 85 15.72 23.96 1.55
N LYS A 86 16.47 22.96 2.04
CA LYS A 86 15.87 21.90 2.86
C LYS A 86 15.63 22.42 4.28
N VAL A 87 14.39 22.73 4.61
CA VAL A 87 14.01 23.12 5.97
C VAL A 87 14.02 21.88 6.87
N ASN A 88 14.94 21.86 7.85
CA ASN A 88 15.05 20.81 8.86
C ASN A 88 14.74 21.40 10.24
N ILE A 89 13.57 21.09 10.78
CA ILE A 89 13.15 21.46 12.13
C ILE A 89 13.26 20.25 13.05
N SER A 90 13.72 20.47 14.28
CA SER A 90 13.84 19.42 15.29
C SER A 90 13.49 19.95 16.66
N THR A 91 12.81 19.15 17.48
CA THR A 91 12.55 19.43 18.90
C THR A 91 12.92 18.21 19.75
N VAL A 92 13.34 18.46 20.99
CA VAL A 92 13.57 17.44 22.03
C VAL A 92 12.42 17.56 23.02
N VAL A 93 11.60 16.52 23.09
CA VAL A 93 10.43 16.45 23.97
C VAL A 93 10.81 15.69 25.23
N GLN A 94 10.67 16.34 26.39
CA GLN A 94 10.86 15.72 27.68
C GLN A 94 9.69 14.78 28.00
N PRO A 95 9.90 13.71 28.79
CA PRO A 95 8.85 12.78 29.18
C PRO A 95 7.69 13.48 29.91
N ALA A 96 7.99 14.45 30.78
CA ALA A 96 6.99 15.23 31.52
C ALA A 96 5.99 15.98 30.62
N ASP A 97 6.42 16.46 29.46
CA ASP A 97 5.60 17.25 28.53
C ASP A 97 5.06 16.40 27.35
N ALA A 98 5.31 15.09 27.35
CA ALA A 98 5.04 14.23 26.21
C ALA A 98 3.53 14.14 25.89
N ASP A 99 2.68 14.01 26.92
CA ASP A 99 1.23 13.85 26.73
C ASP A 99 0.58 15.14 26.20
N ALA A 100 1.02 16.29 26.69
CA ALA A 100 0.60 17.60 26.20
C ALA A 100 1.01 17.79 24.73
N PHE A 101 2.26 17.45 24.40
CA PHE A 101 2.78 17.52 23.03
C PHE A 101 2.06 16.56 22.08
N ILE A 102 1.75 15.33 22.48
CA ILE A 102 1.04 14.35 21.64
C ILE A 102 -0.39 14.83 21.35
N THR A 103 -1.03 15.48 22.32
CA THR A 103 -2.39 16.01 22.17
C THR A 103 -2.42 17.17 21.16
N SER A 104 -1.53 18.14 21.29
CA SER A 104 -1.42 19.26 20.34
C SER A 104 -0.93 18.81 18.96
N TYR A 105 0.03 17.89 18.90
CA TYR A 105 0.53 17.32 17.65
C TYR A 105 -0.56 16.52 16.91
N SER A 106 -1.32 15.67 17.61
CA SER A 106 -2.36 14.85 16.97
C SER A 106 -3.55 15.67 16.48
N THR A 107 -3.92 16.73 17.19
CA THR A 107 -4.97 17.66 16.75
C THR A 107 -4.53 18.41 15.49
N LEU A 108 -3.29 18.89 15.44
CA LEU A 108 -2.68 19.52 14.25
C LEU A 108 -2.64 18.55 13.05
N LEU A 109 -2.19 17.31 13.24
CA LEU A 109 -2.14 16.32 12.17
C LEU A 109 -3.54 15.98 11.63
N ARG A 110 -4.53 15.82 12.52
CA ARG A 110 -5.91 15.55 12.09
C ARG A 110 -6.48 16.70 11.29
N ALA A 111 -6.29 17.94 11.74
CA ALA A 111 -6.77 19.14 11.06
C ALA A 111 -6.12 19.30 9.67
N SER A 112 -4.80 19.16 9.60
CA SER A 112 -4.04 19.30 8.35
C SER A 112 -4.35 18.18 7.33
N PHE A 113 -4.53 16.95 7.78
CA PHE A 113 -4.75 15.80 6.90
C PHE A 113 -6.22 15.58 6.49
N ALA A 114 -7.19 16.06 7.28
CA ALA A 114 -8.61 15.90 6.97
C ALA A 114 -9.00 16.45 5.59
N ALA A 115 -8.36 17.54 5.14
CA ALA A 115 -8.63 18.15 3.85
C ALA A 115 -8.00 17.39 2.65
N SER A 116 -6.87 16.70 2.88
CA SER A 116 -6.09 16.05 1.80
C SER A 116 -6.42 14.57 1.63
N LEU A 117 -6.84 13.87 2.68
CA LEU A 117 -7.16 12.45 2.55
C LEU A 117 -8.43 12.21 1.73
N ARG A 118 -8.27 11.41 0.67
CA ARG A 118 -9.39 10.96 -0.15
C ARG A 118 -10.41 10.20 0.73
N PRO A 119 -11.70 10.57 0.67
CA PRO A 119 -12.72 9.91 1.46
C PRO A 119 -12.76 8.41 1.15
N LYS A 120 -13.02 7.62 2.19
CA LYS A 120 -13.14 6.16 2.08
C LYS A 120 -14.27 5.82 1.11
N ARG A 121 -13.89 5.42 -0.11
CA ARG A 121 -14.88 5.00 -1.12
C ARG A 121 -15.62 3.76 -0.65
N LYS A 122 -16.96 3.80 -0.74
CA LYS A 122 -17.82 2.64 -0.49
C LYS A 122 -17.41 1.49 -1.44
N LYS A 123 -17.58 0.24 -1.01
CA LYS A 123 -17.16 -0.95 -1.79
C LYS A 123 -17.74 -0.92 -3.22
N ALA A 124 -18.96 -0.41 -3.39
CA ALA A 124 -19.62 -0.23 -4.68
C ALA A 124 -18.85 0.72 -5.63
N ASP A 125 -18.38 1.87 -5.14
CA ASP A 125 -17.62 2.82 -5.96
C ASP A 125 -16.24 2.29 -6.34
N GLN A 126 -15.64 1.47 -5.48
CA GLN A 126 -14.40 0.77 -5.80
C GLN A 126 -14.59 -0.27 -6.90
N GLN A 127 -15.71 -1.01 -6.86
CA GLN A 127 -16.06 -1.98 -7.91
C GLN A 127 -16.35 -1.27 -9.24
N ARG A 128 -17.11 -0.17 -9.23
CA ARG A 128 -17.36 0.67 -10.42
C ARG A 128 -16.05 1.24 -10.99
N ALA A 129 -15.17 1.76 -10.15
CA ALA A 129 -13.86 2.26 -10.59
C ALA A 129 -12.96 1.15 -11.17
N ARG A 130 -12.99 -0.07 -10.60
CA ARG A 130 -12.27 -1.23 -11.13
C ARG A 130 -12.86 -1.69 -12.47
N ALA A 131 -14.18 -1.69 -12.62
CA ALA A 131 -14.86 -2.04 -13.86
C ALA A 131 -14.55 -1.04 -14.98
N LEU A 132 -14.58 0.26 -14.68
CA LEU A 132 -14.16 1.35 -15.58
C LEU A 132 -12.71 1.19 -16.03
N ARG A 133 -11.77 0.94 -15.11
CA ARG A 133 -10.36 0.69 -15.45
C ARG A 133 -10.20 -0.56 -16.32
N ALA A 134 -10.95 -1.62 -16.04
CA ALA A 134 -10.93 -2.83 -16.85
C ALA A 134 -11.48 -2.60 -18.26
N ALA A 135 -12.56 -1.81 -18.40
CA ALA A 135 -13.15 -1.44 -19.69
C ALA A 135 -12.20 -0.54 -20.51
N LYS A 136 -11.57 0.46 -19.88
CA LYS A 136 -10.54 1.29 -20.54
C LYS A 136 -9.38 0.44 -21.05
N ARG A 137 -8.94 -0.56 -20.27
CA ARG A 137 -7.88 -1.49 -20.70
C ARG A 137 -8.29 -2.37 -21.87
N THR A 138 -9.53 -2.84 -21.92
CA THR A 138 -10.01 -3.64 -23.06
C THR A 138 -10.14 -2.80 -24.33
N VAL A 139 -10.64 -1.58 -24.22
CA VAL A 139 -10.75 -0.63 -25.34
C VAL A 139 -9.36 -0.26 -25.88
N ALA A 140 -8.41 0.11 -25.02
CA ALA A 140 -7.04 0.39 -25.44
C ALA A 140 -6.37 -0.81 -26.14
N ARG A 141 -6.68 -2.05 -25.71
CA ARG A 141 -6.18 -3.26 -26.38
C ARG A 141 -6.81 -3.46 -27.76
N LEU A 142 -8.10 -3.19 -27.91
CA LEU A 142 -8.79 -3.27 -29.20
C LEU A 142 -8.28 -2.20 -30.17
N GLN A 143 -8.04 -0.98 -29.69
CA GLN A 143 -7.45 0.09 -30.49
C GLN A 143 -6.04 -0.26 -30.98
N ARG A 144 -5.17 -0.80 -30.10
CA ARG A 144 -3.85 -1.28 -30.54
C ARG A 144 -3.94 -2.40 -31.58
N ARG A 145 -4.92 -3.29 -31.46
CA ARG A 145 -5.15 -4.37 -32.43
C ARG A 145 -5.66 -3.82 -33.78
N ALA A 146 -6.56 -2.84 -33.75
CA ALA A 146 -7.06 -2.19 -34.95
C ALA A 146 -5.95 -1.40 -35.68
N GLN A 147 -5.11 -0.67 -34.94
CA GLN A 147 -3.94 0.02 -35.51
C GLN A 147 -2.92 -0.94 -36.13
N GLN A 148 -2.71 -2.12 -35.54
CA GLN A 148 -1.85 -3.16 -36.12
C GLN A 148 -2.44 -3.75 -37.41
N GLN A 149 -3.77 -3.88 -37.51
CA GLN A 149 -4.44 -4.37 -38.72
C GLN A 149 -4.46 -3.33 -39.85
N ALA A 150 -4.54 -2.04 -39.51
CA ALA A 150 -4.43 -0.95 -40.48
C ALA A 150 -3.01 -0.84 -41.08
N ALA A 151 -1.97 -1.18 -40.30
CA ALA A 151 -0.59 -1.20 -40.77
C ALA A 151 -0.29 -2.40 -41.72
N ASP A 152 -1.10 -3.46 -41.69
CA ASP A 152 -0.94 -4.68 -42.49
C ASP A 152 -1.76 -4.64 -43.81
N GLY A 153 -2.26 -3.46 -44.22
CA GLY A 153 -2.80 -3.23 -45.58
C GLY A 153 -4.32 -3.33 -45.77
N GLY A 154 -5.13 -3.33 -44.69
CA GLY A 154 -6.59 -3.28 -44.79
C GLY A 154 -7.15 -1.86 -44.64
N GLY A 155 -7.40 -1.17 -45.74
CA GLY A 155 -8.12 0.11 -45.76
C GLY A 155 -9.62 -0.07 -45.46
N GLY A 156 -10.14 0.70 -44.50
CA GLY A 156 -11.55 0.76 -44.15
C GLY A 156 -11.82 1.84 -43.10
N ASP A 157 -12.41 2.95 -43.52
CA ASP A 157 -12.60 4.24 -42.83
C ASP A 157 -13.60 4.28 -41.65
N ASP A 158 -13.87 3.16 -40.97
CA ASP A 158 -14.81 3.13 -39.84
C ASP A 158 -14.08 2.82 -38.53
N VAL A 159 -13.38 3.82 -37.96
CA VAL A 159 -12.88 3.74 -36.58
C VAL A 159 -13.95 4.29 -35.63
N PRO A 160 -14.68 3.43 -34.89
CA PRO A 160 -15.69 3.91 -33.95
C PRO A 160 -15.04 4.64 -32.76
N ASP A 161 -15.67 5.75 -32.36
CA ASP A 161 -15.23 6.63 -31.27
C ASP A 161 -14.98 5.87 -29.95
N VAL A 162 -13.89 6.21 -29.28
CA VAL A 162 -13.38 5.54 -28.06
C VAL A 162 -14.42 5.52 -26.94
N GLU A 163 -15.18 6.61 -26.80
CA GLU A 163 -16.19 6.77 -25.76
C GLU A 163 -17.38 5.83 -25.98
N THR A 164 -17.78 5.62 -27.23
CA THR A 164 -18.89 4.72 -27.59
C THR A 164 -18.54 3.26 -27.30
N LEU A 165 -17.29 2.84 -27.54
CA LEU A 165 -16.81 1.50 -27.22
C LEU A 165 -16.71 1.26 -25.70
N VAL A 166 -16.30 2.28 -24.93
CA VAL A 166 -16.28 2.20 -23.46
C VAL A 166 -17.69 2.06 -22.91
N GLN A 167 -18.65 2.86 -23.41
CA GLN A 167 -20.06 2.76 -23.00
C GLN A 167 -20.67 1.41 -23.40
N LYS A 168 -20.37 0.90 -24.59
CA LYS A 168 -20.85 -0.42 -25.07
C LYS A 168 -20.29 -1.58 -24.24
N GLU A 169 -19.01 -1.55 -23.84
CA GLU A 169 -18.42 -2.57 -22.97
C GLU A 169 -18.93 -2.49 -21.52
N LEU A 170 -19.22 -1.29 -21.01
CA LEU A 170 -19.88 -1.10 -19.71
C LEU A 170 -21.33 -1.61 -19.73
N ALA A 171 -22.09 -1.30 -20.78
CA ALA A 171 -23.45 -1.79 -20.99
C ALA A 171 -23.50 -3.32 -21.17
N LYS A 172 -22.53 -3.90 -21.89
CA LYS A 172 -22.41 -5.35 -22.04
C LYS A 172 -22.13 -6.06 -20.72
N LYS A 173 -21.33 -5.45 -19.83
CA LYS A 173 -21.09 -5.99 -18.48
C LYS A 173 -22.32 -5.84 -17.58
N GLN A 174 -22.99 -4.69 -17.60
CA GLN A 174 -24.23 -4.48 -16.85
C GLN A 174 -25.36 -5.41 -17.32
N GLY A 175 -25.52 -5.60 -18.64
CA GLY A 175 -26.47 -6.56 -19.22
C GLY A 175 -26.11 -8.03 -18.93
N SER A 176 -24.81 -8.34 -18.77
CA SER A 176 -24.38 -9.66 -18.31
C SER A 176 -24.65 -9.90 -16.82
N GLU A 177 -24.61 -8.85 -15.99
CA GLU A 177 -25.01 -8.93 -14.59
C GLU A 177 -26.53 -9.11 -14.44
N VAL A 178 -27.35 -8.41 -15.24
CA VAL A 178 -28.82 -8.60 -15.24
C VAL A 178 -29.22 -10.00 -15.73
N LYS A 179 -28.56 -10.55 -16.77
CA LYS A 179 -28.77 -11.97 -17.17
C LYS A 179 -28.28 -12.99 -16.14
N SER A 180 -27.28 -12.64 -15.31
CA SER A 180 -26.84 -13.48 -14.20
C SER A 180 -27.69 -13.32 -12.93
N ALA A 181 -28.41 -12.20 -12.77
CA ALA A 181 -29.34 -11.96 -11.66
C ALA A 181 -30.70 -12.64 -11.93
N ALA A 182 -31.19 -12.61 -13.18
CA ALA A 182 -32.45 -13.25 -13.59
C ALA A 182 -32.42 -14.80 -13.60
N THR A 183 -31.28 -15.42 -13.30
CA THR A 183 -31.12 -16.88 -13.19
C THR A 183 -30.81 -17.36 -11.77
N SER A 184 -30.98 -16.50 -10.77
CA SER A 184 -30.65 -16.82 -9.36
C SER A 184 -31.84 -17.14 -8.44
N GLY A 185 -33.07 -17.15 -8.98
CA GLY A 185 -34.28 -17.53 -8.24
C GLY A 185 -35.07 -18.59 -9.00
N GLY A 186 -34.69 -19.86 -8.88
CA GLY A 186 -35.41 -20.96 -9.49
C GLY A 186 -34.55 -22.21 -9.60
N ALA A 187 -34.88 -23.22 -8.80
CA ALA A 187 -34.18 -24.50 -8.69
C ALA A 187 -34.06 -25.21 -10.05
N GLY A 188 -32.88 -25.09 -10.68
CA GLY A 188 -32.58 -25.78 -11.94
C GLY A 188 -31.20 -25.42 -12.52
N GLY A 189 -30.28 -24.91 -11.69
CA GLY A 189 -28.97 -24.47 -12.13
C GLY A 189 -28.15 -25.65 -12.64
N THR A 190 -27.95 -25.75 -13.96
CA THR A 190 -26.99 -26.68 -14.56
C THR A 190 -25.65 -26.52 -13.84
N PHE A 191 -25.27 -27.51 -13.03
CA PHE A 191 -24.01 -27.54 -12.29
C PHE A 191 -22.87 -27.49 -13.31
N ARG A 192 -22.26 -26.31 -13.49
CA ARG A 192 -21.07 -26.17 -14.32
C ARG A 192 -19.86 -26.56 -13.47
N PRO A 193 -19.22 -27.72 -13.71
CA PRO A 193 -18.07 -28.12 -12.92
C PRO A 193 -16.95 -27.09 -13.08
N ARG A 194 -16.60 -26.42 -11.98
CA ARG A 194 -15.49 -25.46 -11.96
C ARG A 194 -14.18 -26.24 -11.87
N LEU A 195 -13.40 -26.21 -12.94
CA LEU A 195 -12.07 -26.83 -12.97
C LEU A 195 -11.14 -26.12 -11.97
N PRO A 196 -10.31 -26.88 -11.23
CA PRO A 196 -9.35 -26.29 -10.30
C PRO A 196 -8.33 -25.43 -11.05
N LYS A 197 -8.04 -24.25 -10.52
CA LYS A 197 -7.04 -23.33 -11.08
C LYS A 197 -5.64 -23.88 -10.83
N VAL A 198 -4.82 -23.91 -11.88
CA VAL A 198 -3.41 -24.29 -11.79
C VAL A 198 -2.60 -23.04 -11.53
N VAL A 199 -1.97 -22.95 -10.37
CA VAL A 199 -1.14 -21.81 -9.95
C VAL A 199 0.23 -22.35 -9.54
N GLY A 200 1.29 -21.60 -9.87
CA GLY A 200 2.66 -21.93 -9.48
C GLY A 200 3.66 -21.92 -10.64
N PRO A 201 4.96 -21.92 -10.33
CA PRO A 201 6.04 -21.84 -11.31
C PRO A 201 6.16 -23.12 -12.15
N ARG A 202 6.62 -22.98 -13.39
CA ARG A 202 6.80 -24.08 -14.37
C ARG A 202 8.10 -24.87 -14.15
N ARG A 203 9.11 -24.26 -13.53
CA ARG A 203 10.44 -24.83 -13.21
C ARG A 203 10.83 -24.42 -11.78
N GLY A 204 11.71 -25.17 -11.13
CA GLY A 204 12.22 -24.85 -9.78
C GLY A 204 11.31 -25.24 -8.62
N ALA A 205 11.52 -24.61 -7.46
CA ALA A 205 10.74 -24.87 -6.24
C ALA A 205 9.24 -24.59 -6.48
N GLY A 206 8.38 -25.56 -6.16
CA GLY A 206 6.93 -25.45 -6.36
C GLY A 206 6.37 -26.10 -7.63
N VAL A 207 7.22 -26.64 -8.50
CA VAL A 207 6.78 -27.41 -9.69
C VAL A 207 5.96 -28.63 -9.32
N GLU A 208 6.28 -29.32 -8.22
CA GLU A 208 5.51 -30.48 -7.76
C GLU A 208 4.08 -30.10 -7.37
N LYS A 209 3.90 -28.98 -6.65
CA LYS A 209 2.57 -28.45 -6.30
C LYS A 209 1.77 -28.14 -7.57
N ARG A 210 2.41 -27.51 -8.57
CA ARG A 210 1.80 -27.28 -9.89
C ARG A 210 1.44 -28.59 -10.58
N ARG A 211 2.34 -29.57 -10.67
CA ARG A 211 2.08 -30.89 -11.29
C ARG A 211 0.90 -31.61 -10.62
N LYS A 212 0.79 -31.55 -9.28
CA LYS A 212 -0.35 -32.11 -8.53
C LYS A 212 -1.67 -31.41 -8.91
N THR A 213 -1.67 -30.08 -9.03
CA THR A 213 -2.88 -29.35 -9.47
C THR A 213 -3.26 -29.63 -10.92
N VAL A 214 -2.28 -29.81 -11.81
CA VAL A 214 -2.51 -30.19 -13.21
C VAL A 214 -3.14 -31.58 -13.29
N ARG A 215 -2.57 -32.57 -12.61
CA ARG A 215 -3.15 -33.94 -12.55
C ARG A 215 -4.57 -33.95 -11.98
N ARG A 216 -4.84 -33.17 -10.93
CA ARG A 216 -6.20 -33.03 -10.36
C ARG A 216 -7.18 -32.43 -11.37
N ARG A 217 -6.73 -31.44 -12.14
CA ARG A 217 -7.54 -30.81 -13.18
C ARG A 217 -7.84 -31.76 -14.34
N GLU A 218 -6.84 -32.51 -14.81
CA GLU A 218 -6.99 -33.50 -15.88
C GLU A 218 -7.98 -34.60 -15.48
N LYS A 219 -7.84 -35.15 -14.27
CA LYS A 219 -8.79 -36.15 -13.74
C LYS A 219 -10.22 -35.62 -13.63
N ALA A 220 -10.40 -34.35 -13.30
CA ALA A 220 -11.73 -33.72 -13.28
C ALA A 220 -12.32 -33.56 -14.69
N VAL A 221 -11.48 -33.23 -15.68
CA VAL A 221 -11.89 -33.16 -17.10
C VAL A 221 -12.29 -34.54 -17.61
N GLU A 222 -11.51 -35.59 -17.31
CA GLU A 222 -11.81 -36.96 -17.72
C GLU A 222 -13.13 -37.45 -17.12
N ARG A 223 -13.36 -37.21 -15.83
CA ARG A 223 -14.64 -37.53 -15.16
C ARG A 223 -15.81 -36.82 -15.83
N PHE A 224 -15.64 -35.55 -16.19
CA PHE A 224 -16.68 -34.79 -16.87
C PHE A 224 -16.96 -35.34 -18.28
N LYS A 225 -15.92 -35.66 -19.05
CA LYS A 225 -16.07 -36.28 -20.38
C LYS A 225 -16.75 -37.65 -20.29
N ALA A 226 -16.37 -38.48 -19.31
CA ALA A 226 -17.00 -39.78 -19.07
C ALA A 226 -18.47 -39.65 -18.68
N GLY A 227 -18.80 -38.68 -17.81
CA GLY A 227 -20.19 -38.36 -17.47
C GLY A 227 -21.01 -37.92 -18.69
N LYS A 228 -20.45 -37.04 -19.53
CA LYS A 228 -21.10 -36.62 -20.77
C LYS A 228 -21.32 -37.78 -21.75
N LYS A 229 -20.35 -38.69 -21.89
CA LYS A 229 -20.47 -39.88 -22.75
C LYS A 229 -21.56 -40.82 -22.25
N ARG A 230 -21.68 -41.03 -20.93
CA ARG A 230 -22.74 -41.86 -20.33
C ARG A 230 -24.12 -41.24 -20.51
N ALA A 231 -24.24 -39.92 -20.29
CA ALA A 231 -25.50 -39.21 -20.50
C ALA A 231 -25.95 -39.28 -21.97
N ALA A 232 -25.02 -39.16 -22.92
CA ALA A 232 -25.31 -39.28 -24.35
C ALA A 232 -25.63 -40.72 -24.80
N ALA A 233 -25.26 -41.74 -24.04
CA ALA A 233 -25.60 -43.14 -24.33
C ALA A 233 -26.90 -43.59 -23.66
N ALA A 234 -27.48 -42.75 -22.79
CA ALA A 234 -28.74 -43.01 -22.09
C ALA A 234 -29.92 -42.21 -22.67
N GLN A 235 -29.69 -41.46 -23.75
CA GLN A 235 -30.68 -40.77 -24.59
C GLN A 235 -30.77 -41.49 -25.92
#